data_AF-A0A1S7LFT8-F1
#
_entry.id   AF-A0A1S7LFT8-F1
#
_cell.length_a   1.000
_cell.length_b   1.000
_cell.length_c   1.000
_cell.angle_alpha   90.00
_cell.angle_beta   90.00
_cell.angle_gamma   90.00
#
_symmetry.space_group_name_H-M   'P 1'
#
loop_
_entity.id
_entity.type
_entity.pdbx_description
1 polymer ?
#
loop_
_entity_poly.entity_id
_entity_poly.type
_entity_poly.pdbx_seq_one_letter_code
_entity_poly.pdbx_strand_id
1 'polypeptide(L)'
;MSTHDLDALKKRLRQSESRRPMLELELLLEKFLAAELDGFDQSKCESLSNLLVYPDADILDWLGGLKKPPAEVDEQMLKLMAEYWPRSEG
;
A
#
# COMPACT_ATOMS: atom_id res chain seq x y z
N MET A 1 4.97 20.80 -12.95
CA MET A 1 4.67 19.41 -12.54
C MET A 1 3.17 19.31 -12.38
N SER A 2 2.53 18.43 -13.14
CA SER A 2 1.10 18.50 -13.44
C SER A 2 0.27 17.82 -12.35
N THR A 3 -0.61 18.57 -11.68
CA THR A 3 -1.63 18.07 -10.73
C THR A 3 -2.45 16.90 -11.29
N HIS A 4 -2.58 16.80 -12.62
CA HIS A 4 -3.29 15.71 -13.31
C HIS A 4 -2.66 14.31 -13.11
N ASP A 5 -1.34 14.21 -12.92
CA ASP A 5 -0.66 12.92 -12.71
C ASP A 5 -0.95 12.36 -11.31
N LEU A 6 -1.06 13.23 -10.31
CA LEU A 6 -1.34 12.83 -8.94
C LEU A 6 -2.76 12.26 -8.79
N ASP A 7 -3.77 12.94 -9.35
CA ASP A 7 -5.16 12.45 -9.31
C ASP A 7 -5.31 11.10 -10.00
N ALA A 8 -4.66 10.93 -11.16
CA ALA A 8 -4.63 9.68 -11.89
C ALA A 8 -3.96 8.54 -11.09
N LEU A 9 -2.87 8.83 -10.37
CA LEU A 9 -2.22 7.88 -9.47
C LEU A 9 -3.13 7.51 -8.30
N LYS A 10 -3.72 8.48 -7.60
CA LYS A 10 -4.64 8.24 -6.48
C LYS A 10 -5.84 7.39 -6.91
N LYS A 11 -6.39 7.66 -8.09
CA LYS A 11 -7.48 6.86 -8.68
C LYS A 11 -7.05 5.42 -8.98
N ARG A 12 -5.86 5.22 -9.53
CA ARG A 12 -5.30 3.88 -9.79
C ARG A 12 -5.11 3.10 -8.48
N LEU A 13 -4.56 3.75 -7.45
CA LEU A 13 -4.35 3.14 -6.12
C LEU A 13 -5.67 2.65 -5.51
N ARG A 14 -6.72 3.47 -5.57
CA ARG A 14 -8.08 3.06 -5.13
C ARG A 14 -8.60 1.88 -5.94
N GLN A 15 -8.40 1.87 -7.26
CA GLN A 15 -8.81 0.73 -8.09
C GLN A 15 -8.05 -0.57 -7.78
N SER A 16 -6.83 -0.46 -7.24
CA SER A 16 -6.01 -1.59 -6.84
C SER A 16 -6.41 -2.22 -5.50
N GLU A 17 -7.21 -1.54 -4.67
CA GLU A 17 -7.66 -2.07 -3.37
C GLU A 17 -8.73 -3.17 -3.59
N SER A 18 -9.74 -2.95 -4.43
CA SER A 18 -10.87 -3.86 -4.63
C SER A 18 -10.61 -5.06 -5.56
N ARG A 19 -9.36 -5.28 -5.98
CA ARG A 19 -8.98 -6.38 -6.89
C ARG A 19 -8.06 -7.40 -6.24
N ARG A 20 -7.95 -7.39 -4.90
CA ARG A 20 -7.04 -8.27 -4.19
C ARG A 20 -7.71 -9.60 -3.83
N PRO A 21 -7.03 -10.75 -4.07
CA PRO A 21 -7.51 -12.06 -3.64
C PRO A 21 -7.47 -12.26 -2.11
N MET A 22 -6.68 -11.46 -1.38
CA MET A 22 -6.52 -11.56 0.07
C MET A 22 -7.25 -10.43 0.79
N LEU A 23 -8.28 -10.80 1.56
CA LEU A 23 -9.10 -9.87 2.34
C LEU A 23 -8.29 -9.07 3.37
N GLU A 24 -7.24 -9.66 3.94
CA GLU A 24 -6.35 -8.98 4.89
C GLU A 24 -5.67 -7.77 4.27
N LEU A 25 -5.11 -7.93 3.05
CA LEU A 25 -4.47 -6.82 2.36
C LEU A 25 -5.50 -5.82 1.85
N GLU A 26 -6.66 -6.29 1.37
CA GLU A 26 -7.76 -5.41 0.94
C GLU A 26 -8.21 -4.48 2.07
N LEU A 27 -8.52 -5.02 3.25
CA LEU A 27 -8.95 -4.24 4.41
C LEU A 27 -7.87 -3.28 4.92
N LEU A 28 -6.61 -3.72 4.88
CA LEU A 28 -5.47 -2.87 5.21
C LEU A 28 -5.38 -1.69 4.26
N LEU A 29 -5.41 -1.96 2.94
CA LEU A 29 -5.29 -0.94 1.90
C LEU A 29 -6.44 0.05 1.96
N GLU A 30 -7.68 -0.43 2.17
CA GLU A 30 -8.84 0.44 2.31
C GLU A 30 -8.66 1.43 3.48
N LYS A 31 -8.28 0.95 4.66
CA LYS A 31 -8.04 1.80 5.84
C LYS A 31 -6.87 2.75 5.64
N PHE A 32 -5.77 2.25 5.10
CA PHE A 32 -4.56 3.01 4.86
C PHE A 32 -4.80 4.13 3.84
N LEU A 33 -5.40 3.81 2.69
CA LEU A 33 -5.73 4.78 1.66
C LEU A 33 -6.77 5.79 2.16
N ALA A 34 -7.76 5.37 2.95
CA ALA A 34 -8.72 6.32 3.53
C ALA A 34 -8.05 7.34 4.48
N ALA A 35 -7.01 6.95 5.22
CA ALA A 35 -6.32 7.82 6.16
C ALA A 35 -5.23 8.69 5.50
N GLU A 36 -4.40 8.11 4.64
CA GLU A 36 -3.15 8.74 4.20
C GLU A 36 -3.23 9.33 2.78
N LEU A 37 -4.11 8.83 1.91
CA LEU A 37 -4.14 9.19 0.48
C LEU A 37 -4.41 10.67 0.23
N ASP A 38 -5.13 11.35 1.12
CA ASP A 38 -5.39 12.79 1.00
C ASP A 38 -4.08 13.59 1.10
N GLY A 39 -3.25 13.27 2.09
CA GLY A 39 -1.94 13.89 2.35
C GLY A 39 -0.76 13.31 1.54
N PHE A 40 -1.01 12.39 0.62
CA PHE A 40 0.05 11.82 -0.23
C PHE A 40 0.42 12.74 -1.39
N ASP A 41 1.72 13.02 -1.48
CA ASP A 41 2.37 13.61 -2.65
C ASP A 41 2.69 12.57 -3.73
N GLN A 42 3.06 13.06 -4.92
CA GLN A 42 3.37 12.23 -6.09
C GLN A 42 4.38 11.12 -5.77
N SER A 43 5.46 11.42 -5.07
CA SER A 43 6.50 10.44 -4.73
C SER A 43 5.98 9.31 -3.82
N LYS A 44 5.08 9.61 -2.88
CA LYS A 44 4.46 8.60 -2.01
C LYS A 44 3.49 7.72 -2.80
N CYS A 45 2.69 8.32 -3.68
CA CYS A 45 1.81 7.58 -4.57
C CYS A 45 2.57 6.65 -5.51
N GLU A 46 3.71 7.08 -6.07
CA GLU A 46 4.57 6.24 -6.90
C GLU A 46 5.20 5.10 -6.10
N SER A 47 5.69 5.39 -4.89
CA SER A 47 6.26 4.37 -3.99
C SER A 47 5.24 3.28 -3.64
N LEU A 48 4.01 3.68 -3.29
CA LEU A 48 2.92 2.75 -3.04
C LEU A 48 2.53 1.99 -4.31
N SER A 49 2.46 2.68 -5.46
CA SER A 49 2.15 2.03 -6.73
C SER A 49 3.20 0.97 -7.08
N ASN A 50 4.48 1.22 -6.81
CA ASN A 50 5.56 0.26 -7.04
C ASN A 50 5.44 -0.94 -6.09
N LEU A 51 5.09 -0.71 -4.83
CA LEU A 51 4.82 -1.78 -3.87
C LEU A 51 3.63 -2.65 -4.29
N LEU A 52 2.57 -2.05 -4.83
CA LEU A 52 1.36 -2.78 -5.23
C LEU A 52 1.54 -3.62 -6.51
N VAL A 53 2.68 -3.54 -7.20
CA VAL A 53 3.05 -4.44 -8.31
C VAL A 53 3.32 -5.86 -7.80
N TYR A 54 3.73 -6.01 -6.55
CA TYR A 54 4.05 -7.31 -5.97
C TYR A 54 2.79 -8.11 -5.59
N PRO A 55 2.91 -9.45 -5.51
CA PRO A 55 1.82 -10.32 -5.09
C PRO A 55 1.39 -10.01 -3.66
N ASP A 56 0.10 -10.18 -3.37
CA ASP A 56 -0.46 -9.92 -2.04
C ASP A 56 0.25 -10.72 -0.95
N ALA A 57 0.55 -12.00 -1.24
CA ALA A 57 1.26 -12.89 -0.33
C ALA A 57 2.64 -12.34 0.06
N ASP A 58 3.43 -11.85 -0.90
CA ASP A 58 4.75 -11.26 -0.62
C ASP A 58 4.63 -9.98 0.21
N ILE A 59 3.65 -9.12 -0.11
CA ILE A 59 3.42 -7.87 0.63
C ILE A 59 3.05 -8.18 2.09
N LEU A 60 2.15 -9.13 2.33
CA LEU A 60 1.78 -9.57 3.67
C LEU A 60 2.97 -10.20 4.42
N ASP A 61 3.79 -11.01 3.74
CA ASP A 61 5.02 -11.59 4.31
C ASP A 61 6.02 -10.51 4.77
N TRP A 62 6.16 -9.42 4.00
CA TRP A 62 7.01 -8.29 4.37
C TRP A 62 6.45 -7.48 5.53
N LEU A 63 5.14 -7.22 5.52
CA LEU A 63 4.46 -6.50 6.59
C LEU A 63 4.48 -7.28 7.92
N GLY A 64 4.32 -8.60 7.85
CA GLY A 64 4.44 -9.51 8.99
C GLY A 64 5.89 -9.77 9.42
N GLY A 65 6.89 -9.23 8.69
CA GLY A 65 8.32 -9.46 8.97
C GLY A 65 8.78 -10.90 8.74
N LEU A 66 7.98 -11.72 8.06
CA LEU A 66 8.30 -13.10 7.69
C LEU A 66 9.37 -13.15 6.59
N LYS A 67 9.39 -12.13 5.72
CA LYS A 67 10.37 -11.98 4.63
C LYS A 67 10.94 -10.57 4.59
N LYS A 68 12.17 -10.43 4.08
CA LYS A 68 12.76 -9.11 3.80
C LYS A 68 12.30 -8.57 2.44
N PRO A 69 11.88 -7.30 2.36
CA PRO A 69 11.57 -6.68 1.08
C PRO A 69 12.83 -6.49 0.23
N PRO A 70 12.71 -6.45 -1.11
CA PRO A 70 13.82 -6.11 -2.00
C PRO A 70 14.22 -4.63 -1.81
N ALA A 71 15.44 -4.28 -2.24
CA ALA A 71 16.00 -2.92 -2.08
C ALA A 71 15.20 -1.82 -2.82
N GLU A 72 14.35 -2.21 -3.78
CA GLU A 72 13.47 -1.31 -4.55
C GLU A 72 12.19 -0.94 -3.79
N VAL A 73 11.87 -1.67 -2.71
CA VAL A 73 10.69 -1.43 -1.91
C VAL A 73 11.04 -0.49 -0.77
N ASP A 74 10.26 0.57 -0.63
CA ASP A 74 10.43 1.54 0.45
C ASP A 74 10.01 0.92 1.80
N GLU A 75 11.00 0.66 2.65
CA GLU A 75 10.78 0.08 3.97
C GLU A 75 9.97 1.00 4.90
N GLN A 76 9.99 2.32 4.68
CA GLN A 76 9.20 3.26 5.48
C GLN A 76 7.72 3.16 5.11
N MET A 77 7.40 3.00 3.83
CA MET A 77 6.04 2.75 3.34
C MET A 77 5.48 1.45 3.94
N LEU A 78 6.28 0.38 3.96
CA LEU A 78 5.89 -0.88 4.60
C LEU A 78 5.62 -0.70 6.10
N LYS A 79 6.51 0.00 6.83
CA LYS A 79 6.31 0.29 8.25
C LYS A 79 5.05 1.09 8.51
N LEU A 80 4.79 2.12 7.69
CA LEU A 80 3.59 2.93 7.79
C LEU A 80 2.33 2.08 7.55
N MET A 81 2.32 1.26 6.50
CA MET A 81 1.23 0.33 6.23
C MET A 81 1.00 -0.69 7.35
N ALA A 82 2.08 -1.15 7.99
CA ALA A 82 2.00 -2.07 9.12
C ALA A 82 1.30 -1.44 10.35
N GLU A 83 1.26 -0.12 10.48
CA GLU A 83 0.47 0.55 11.53
C GLU A 83 -1.04 0.36 11.34
N TYR A 84 -1.48 0.14 10.10
CA TYR A 84 -2.87 -0.13 9.73
C TYR A 84 -3.17 -1.62 9.61
N TRP A 85 -2.21 -2.47 9.97
CA TRP A 85 -2.40 -3.91 9.94
C TRP A 85 -3.64 -4.30 10.73
N PRO A 86 -4.56 -5.11 10.16
CA PRO A 86 -5.69 -5.61 10.91
C PRO A 86 -5.12 -6.44 12.05
N ARG A 87 -5.10 -5.89 13.28
CA ARG A 87 -4.88 -6.70 14.46
C ARG A 87 -5.99 -7.73 14.46
N SER A 88 -5.64 -8.96 14.12
CA SER A 88 -6.42 -10.12 14.55
C SER A 88 -6.38 -10.07 16.07
N GLU A 89 -7.41 -9.45 16.64
CA GLU A 89 -7.84 -9.77 18.00
C GLU A 89 -8.15 -11.28 17.95
N GLY A 90 -7.20 -12.09 18.42
CA GLY A 90 -7.34 -13.53 18.55
C GLY A 90 -8.21 -13.91 19.74
#